data_AF-A0A7H1Q2Z1-F1
#
_entry.id   AF-A0A7H1Q2Z1-F1
#
_cell.length_a   1.000
_cell.length_b   1.000
_cell.length_c   1.000
_cell.angle_alpha   90.00
_cell.angle_beta   90.00
_cell.angle_gamma   90.00
#
_symmetry.space_group_name_H-M   'P 1'
#
loop_
_entity.id
_entity.type
_entity.pdbx_description
1 polymer ?
#
loop_
_entity_poly.entity_id
_entity_poly.type
_entity_poly.pdbx_seq_one_letter_code
_entity_poly.pdbx_strand_id
1 'polypeptide(L)'
;MHEDLLTIGAFAARARLSAKALRLYDRLGLLAPAYVDGASGYRYYRAAQVERARLVALLRQLDMPLARIAEVAGAEGTEAARLLGAYWADVEARVAGQRTLAEYLRGRLSGRSDEMYGKFAVETVDVPARVVITESRHTLADELPAWIGAALGRLEAAAQECGGVVAAPFVVYHAEVSMESDGPAQACVPVADEAAARAWAGRQGRGRETGVRVEPAARLAYVRITKAQVAHPQILAAFEAVEEWLGREGLEPAGPCREIYFADWAAAGPEDPVCDVAFPVRAR
;
A
#
# COMPACT_ATOMS: atom_id res chain seq x y z
N MET A 1 -32.20 42.19 15.05
CA MET A 1 -32.58 41.40 13.86
C MET A 1 -32.42 39.92 14.21
N HIS A 2 -33.42 39.35 14.90
CA HIS A 2 -33.52 37.93 15.28
C HIS A 2 -34.32 37.12 14.23
N GLU A 3 -34.35 37.59 12.99
CA GLU A 3 -35.12 36.95 11.93
C GLU A 3 -34.41 35.67 11.47
N ASP A 4 -35.17 34.58 11.49
CA ASP A 4 -34.88 33.23 11.00
C ASP A 4 -34.10 32.26 11.90
N LEU A 5 -34.28 32.34 13.23
CA LEU A 5 -34.01 31.19 14.12
C LEU A 5 -35.19 30.20 14.07
N LEU A 6 -34.91 28.98 13.62
CA LEU A 6 -35.85 27.87 13.51
C LEU A 6 -35.67 26.92 14.69
N THR A 7 -36.78 26.46 15.26
CA THR A 7 -36.77 25.33 16.19
C THR A 7 -36.24 24.08 15.49
N ILE A 8 -35.67 23.14 16.25
CA ILE A 8 -35.14 21.88 15.70
C ILE A 8 -36.16 21.14 14.82
N GLY A 9 -37.46 21.19 15.15
CA GLY A 9 -38.52 20.57 14.35
C GLY A 9 -38.75 21.26 13.01
N ALA A 10 -38.83 22.60 13.02
CA ALA A 10 -38.99 23.39 11.80
C ALA A 10 -37.76 23.30 10.88
N PHE A 11 -36.56 23.24 11.47
CA PHE A 11 -35.32 23.03 10.73
C PHE A 11 -35.23 21.61 10.16
N ALA A 12 -35.57 20.59 10.96
CA ALA A 12 -35.63 19.19 10.54
C ALA A 12 -36.53 18.99 9.31
N ALA A 13 -37.73 19.57 9.33
CA ALA A 13 -38.66 19.51 8.19
C ALA A 13 -38.04 20.14 6.92
N ARG A 14 -37.43 21.32 7.03
CA ARG A 14 -36.77 21.99 5.89
C ARG A 14 -35.56 21.22 5.37
N ALA A 15 -34.74 20.67 6.26
CA ALA A 15 -33.59 19.86 5.90
C ALA A 15 -33.96 18.45 5.43
N ARG A 16 -35.23 18.03 5.57
CA ARG A 16 -35.71 16.64 5.39
C ARG A 16 -34.93 15.63 6.23
N LEU A 17 -34.62 16.03 7.47
CA LEU A 17 -33.91 15.21 8.45
C LEU A 17 -34.77 14.98 9.67
N SER A 18 -34.41 14.00 10.49
CA SER A 18 -35.03 13.84 11.81
C SER A 18 -34.38 14.78 12.83
N ALA A 19 -35.14 15.24 13.82
CA ALA A 19 -34.57 15.97 14.96
C ALA A 19 -33.54 15.14 15.74
N LYS A 20 -33.59 13.80 15.65
CA LYS A 20 -32.56 12.90 16.19
C LYS A 20 -31.24 13.02 15.42
N ALA A 21 -31.29 13.08 14.08
CA ALA A 21 -30.11 13.27 13.24
C ALA A 21 -29.42 14.62 13.53
N LEU A 22 -30.20 15.70 13.69
CA LEU A 22 -29.66 17.03 14.02
C LEU A 22 -28.96 17.07 15.39
N ARG A 23 -29.54 16.43 16.41
CA ARG A 23 -28.89 16.27 17.72
C ARG A 23 -27.60 15.43 17.62
N LEU A 24 -27.60 14.42 16.74
CA LEU A 24 -26.39 13.65 16.48
C LEU A 24 -25.33 14.54 15.82
N TYR A 25 -25.67 15.33 14.81
CA TYR A 25 -24.71 16.20 14.11
C TYR A 25 -24.14 17.30 15.01
N ASP A 26 -24.95 17.84 15.92
CA ASP A 26 -24.51 18.75 16.98
C ASP A 26 -23.47 18.09 17.88
N ARG A 27 -23.79 16.91 18.46
CA ARG A 27 -22.85 16.17 19.32
C ARG A 27 -21.54 15.79 18.64
N LEU A 28 -21.58 15.58 17.32
CA LEU A 28 -20.41 15.23 16.52
C LEU A 28 -19.67 16.46 15.97
N GLY A 29 -20.11 17.68 16.30
CA GLY A 29 -19.50 18.92 15.83
C GLY A 29 -19.70 19.24 14.34
N LEU A 30 -20.53 18.46 13.63
CA LEU A 30 -20.76 18.62 12.19
C LEU A 30 -21.71 19.78 11.89
N LEU A 31 -22.69 19.98 12.78
CA LEU A 31 -23.70 21.02 12.68
C LEU A 31 -24.15 21.51 14.06
N ALA A 32 -23.44 22.50 14.59
CA ALA A 32 -23.82 23.14 15.83
C ALA A 32 -25.11 23.99 15.65
N PRO A 33 -26.00 24.03 16.65
CA PRO A 33 -27.11 24.98 16.66
C PRO A 33 -26.56 26.41 16.69
N ALA A 34 -27.27 27.33 16.07
CA ALA A 34 -26.94 28.75 16.10
C ALA A 34 -27.12 29.36 17.49
N TYR A 35 -28.05 28.80 18.28
CA TYR A 35 -28.33 29.22 19.64
C TYR A 35 -28.89 28.05 20.45
N VAL A 36 -28.49 27.96 21.71
CA VAL A 36 -29.05 27.03 22.69
C VAL A 36 -29.59 27.86 23.85
N ASP A 37 -30.88 27.70 24.15
CA ASP A 37 -31.53 28.38 25.26
C ASP A 37 -31.00 27.84 26.60
N GLY A 38 -30.47 28.73 27.45
CA GLY A 38 -29.79 28.35 28.69
C GLY A 38 -30.72 27.83 29.79
N ALA A 39 -32.01 28.14 29.74
CA ALA A 39 -32.99 27.73 30.74
C ALA A 39 -33.65 26.38 30.40
N SER A 40 -33.94 26.14 29.12
CA SER A 40 -34.70 24.98 28.63
C SER A 40 -33.86 23.98 27.85
N GLY A 41 -32.64 24.35 27.42
CA GLY A 41 -31.79 23.52 26.55
C GLY A 41 -32.30 23.40 25.11
N TYR A 42 -33.29 24.21 24.70
CA TYR A 42 -33.83 24.19 23.35
C TYR A 42 -32.81 24.67 22.33
N ARG A 43 -32.75 23.98 21.19
CA ARG A 43 -31.82 24.26 20.09
C ARG A 43 -32.51 25.00 18.97
N TYR A 44 -31.84 26.04 18.49
CA TYR A 44 -32.29 26.88 17.40
C TYR A 44 -31.22 26.93 16.30
N TYR A 45 -31.66 26.90 15.06
CA TYR A 45 -30.81 26.85 13.86
C TYR A 45 -31.18 27.97 12.90
N ARG A 46 -30.21 28.50 12.15
CA ARG A 46 -30.49 29.48 11.08
C ARG A 46 -30.95 28.79 9.80
N ALA A 47 -31.84 29.41 9.03
CA ALA A 47 -32.24 28.89 7.72
C ALA A 47 -31.05 28.62 6.77
N ALA A 48 -30.00 29.45 6.82
CA ALA A 48 -28.77 29.27 6.04
C ALA A 48 -28.01 27.96 6.35
N GLN A 49 -28.25 27.33 7.50
CA GLN A 49 -27.60 26.07 7.87
C GLN A 49 -28.22 24.84 7.18
N VAL A 50 -29.35 24.99 6.47
CA VAL A 50 -30.09 23.87 5.85
C VAL A 50 -29.23 23.14 4.82
N GLU A 51 -28.54 23.85 3.94
CA GLU A 51 -27.71 23.21 2.91
C GLU A 51 -26.52 22.46 3.51
N ARG A 52 -25.90 23.01 4.56
CA ARG A 52 -24.86 22.29 5.33
C ARG A 52 -25.41 21.01 5.97
N ALA A 53 -26.61 21.05 6.55
CA ALA A 53 -27.22 19.87 7.16
C ALA A 53 -27.51 18.77 6.13
N ARG A 54 -27.98 19.16 4.92
CA ARG A 54 -28.21 18.26 3.79
C ARG A 54 -26.90 17.66 3.27
N LEU A 55 -25.86 18.48 3.11
CA LEU A 55 -24.54 18.03 2.69
C LEU A 55 -23.98 16.99 3.67
N VAL A 56 -24.00 17.27 4.98
CA VAL A 56 -23.57 16.31 6.01
C VAL A 56 -24.35 14.99 5.90
N ALA A 57 -25.65 15.05 5.65
CA ALA A 57 -26.46 13.84 5.47
C ALA A 57 -26.10 13.03 4.22
N LEU A 58 -25.83 13.69 3.09
CA LEU A 58 -25.39 13.03 1.85
C LEU A 58 -24.00 12.40 2.00
N LEU A 59 -23.05 13.12 2.60
CA LEU A 59 -21.70 12.57 2.83
C LEU A 59 -21.73 11.35 3.75
N ARG A 60 -22.63 11.32 4.73
CA ARG A 60 -22.86 10.12 5.56
C ARG A 60 -23.41 8.92 4.80
N GLN A 61 -24.16 9.13 3.70
CA GLN A 61 -24.64 8.04 2.86
C GLN A 61 -23.52 7.38 2.05
N LEU A 62 -22.36 8.05 1.93
CA LEU A 62 -21.14 7.48 1.34
C LEU A 62 -20.27 6.73 2.38
N ASP A 63 -20.84 6.43 3.54
CA ASP A 63 -20.13 5.85 4.69
C ASP A 63 -18.87 6.64 5.10
N MET A 64 -18.85 7.94 4.80
CA MET A 64 -17.69 8.81 5.06
C MET A 64 -17.44 8.96 6.58
N PRO A 65 -16.19 8.78 7.06
CA PRO A 65 -15.84 9.03 8.45
C PRO A 65 -16.15 10.47 8.86
N LEU A 66 -16.57 10.65 10.11
CA LEU A 66 -17.04 11.94 10.64
C LEU A 66 -16.00 13.07 10.51
N ALA A 67 -14.72 12.75 10.74
CA ALA A 67 -13.63 13.71 10.59
C ALA A 67 -13.55 14.26 9.16
N ARG A 68 -13.66 13.38 8.14
CA ARG A 68 -13.64 13.75 6.73
C ARG A 68 -14.90 14.52 6.34
N ILE A 69 -16.07 14.17 6.90
CA ILE A 69 -17.28 14.96 6.71
C ILE A 69 -17.10 16.39 7.22
N ALA A 70 -16.47 16.56 8.39
CA ALA A 70 -16.22 17.88 8.95
C ALA A 70 -15.29 18.72 8.07
N GLU A 71 -14.24 18.12 7.50
CA GLU A 71 -13.34 18.76 6.53
C GLU A 71 -14.10 19.21 5.28
N VAL A 72 -14.84 18.30 4.63
CA VAL A 72 -15.59 18.59 3.40
C VAL A 72 -16.68 19.65 3.65
N ALA A 73 -17.43 19.53 4.74
CA ALA A 73 -18.50 20.48 5.08
C ALA A 73 -17.98 21.83 5.62
N GLY A 74 -16.69 21.90 5.97
CA GLY A 74 -15.99 23.12 6.38
C GLY A 74 -15.30 23.86 5.24
N ALA A 75 -15.05 23.18 4.12
CA ALA A 75 -14.49 23.77 2.91
C ALA A 75 -15.56 24.39 2.02
N GLU A 76 -15.14 25.28 1.10
CA GLU A 76 -16.02 25.93 0.14
C GLU A 76 -15.67 25.57 -1.31
N GLY A 77 -16.70 25.53 -2.17
CA GLY A 77 -16.56 25.44 -3.62
C GLY A 77 -15.69 24.27 -4.10
N THR A 78 -14.66 24.60 -4.88
CA THR A 78 -13.75 23.64 -5.51
C THR A 78 -12.95 22.82 -4.51
N GLU A 79 -12.66 23.36 -3.32
CA GLU A 79 -11.89 22.64 -2.31
C GLU A 79 -12.71 21.51 -1.68
N ALA A 80 -13.99 21.77 -1.36
CA ALA A 80 -14.89 20.73 -0.88
C ALA A 80 -15.06 19.59 -1.91
N ALA A 81 -15.18 19.94 -3.19
CA ALA A 81 -15.25 18.96 -4.28
C ALA A 81 -13.94 18.14 -4.41
N ARG A 82 -12.78 18.78 -4.25
CA ARG A 82 -11.47 18.10 -4.26
C ARG A 82 -11.33 17.12 -3.09
N LEU A 83 -11.72 17.52 -1.88
CA LEU A 83 -11.69 16.66 -0.69
C LEU A 83 -12.62 15.46 -0.83
N LEU A 84 -13.83 15.66 -1.37
CA LEU A 84 -14.75 14.56 -1.69
C LEU A 84 -14.16 13.61 -2.74
N GLY A 85 -13.59 14.15 -3.82
CA GLY A 85 -12.95 13.37 -4.87
C GLY A 85 -11.78 12.54 -4.36
N ALA A 86 -10.93 13.12 -3.51
CA ALA A 86 -9.83 12.40 -2.87
C ALA A 86 -10.32 11.23 -2.00
N TYR A 87 -11.34 11.47 -1.16
CA TYR A 87 -11.93 10.38 -0.37
C TYR A 87 -12.51 9.27 -1.24
N TRP A 88 -13.22 9.62 -2.33
CA TRP A 88 -13.81 8.61 -3.20
C TRP A 88 -12.75 7.81 -3.94
N ALA A 89 -11.67 8.44 -4.41
CA ALA A 89 -10.52 7.75 -4.99
C ALA A 89 -9.89 6.75 -4.00
N ASP A 90 -9.75 7.12 -2.72
CA ASP A 90 -9.26 6.21 -1.67
C ASP A 90 -10.21 5.01 -1.46
N VAL A 91 -11.53 5.26 -1.49
CA VAL A 91 -12.55 4.20 -1.40
C VAL A 91 -12.47 3.26 -2.61
N GLU A 92 -12.37 3.79 -3.83
CA GLU A 92 -12.25 3.00 -5.05
C GLU A 92 -10.98 2.14 -5.04
N ALA A 93 -9.84 2.70 -4.62
CA ALA A 93 -8.59 1.96 -4.47
C ALA A 93 -8.72 0.82 -3.46
N ARG A 94 -9.34 1.07 -2.30
CA ARG A 94 -9.59 0.05 -1.28
C ARG A 94 -10.52 -1.05 -1.78
N VAL A 95 -11.61 -0.70 -2.46
CA VAL A 95 -12.56 -1.68 -3.02
C VAL A 95 -11.91 -2.51 -4.12
N ALA A 96 -11.06 -1.92 -4.96
CA ALA A 96 -10.29 -2.65 -5.96
C ALA A 96 -9.37 -3.70 -5.30
N GLY A 97 -8.60 -3.31 -4.27
CA GLY A 97 -7.76 -4.25 -3.51
C GLY A 97 -8.56 -5.36 -2.81
N GLN A 98 -9.69 -5.02 -2.20
CA GLN A 98 -10.59 -6.01 -1.58
C GLN A 98 -11.19 -6.98 -2.59
N ARG A 99 -11.55 -6.50 -3.79
CA ARG A 99 -12.06 -7.35 -4.88
C ARG A 99 -10.99 -8.34 -5.30
N THR A 100 -9.75 -7.89 -5.48
CA THR A 100 -8.68 -8.81 -5.85
C THR A 100 -8.37 -9.83 -4.75
N LEU A 101 -8.37 -9.43 -3.48
CA LEU A 101 -8.23 -10.39 -2.38
C LEU A 101 -9.38 -11.42 -2.35
N ALA A 102 -10.62 -10.98 -2.59
CA ALA A 102 -11.76 -11.88 -2.63
C ALA A 102 -11.68 -12.87 -3.82
N GLU A 103 -11.17 -12.43 -4.97
CA GLU A 103 -10.90 -13.29 -6.11
C GLU A 103 -9.81 -14.31 -5.77
N TYR A 104 -8.66 -13.85 -5.25
CA TYR A 104 -7.57 -14.71 -4.75
C TYR A 104 -8.06 -15.83 -3.84
N LEU A 105 -8.76 -15.45 -2.78
CA LEU A 105 -9.28 -16.40 -1.80
C LEU A 105 -10.28 -17.36 -2.44
N ARG A 106 -11.11 -16.90 -3.39
CA ARG A 106 -12.04 -17.78 -4.12
C ARG A 106 -11.30 -18.79 -4.98
N GLY A 107 -10.25 -18.38 -5.69
CA GLY A 107 -9.38 -19.27 -6.47
C GLY A 107 -8.76 -20.34 -5.59
N ARG A 108 -8.08 -19.91 -4.53
CA ARG A 108 -7.43 -20.78 -3.54
C ARG A 108 -8.41 -21.76 -2.88
N LEU A 109 -9.54 -21.27 -2.34
CA LEU A 109 -10.52 -22.11 -1.65
C LEU A 109 -11.28 -23.07 -2.58
N SER A 110 -11.39 -22.75 -3.87
CA SER A 110 -12.04 -23.64 -4.84
C SER A 110 -11.07 -24.66 -5.48
N GLY A 111 -9.79 -24.65 -5.11
CA GLY A 111 -8.76 -25.48 -5.74
C GLY A 111 -8.48 -25.10 -7.19
N ARG A 112 -8.83 -23.88 -7.60
CA ARG A 112 -8.65 -23.33 -8.96
C ARG A 112 -7.63 -22.20 -9.00
N SER A 113 -6.67 -22.20 -8.08
CA SER A 113 -5.57 -21.22 -8.06
C SER A 113 -4.86 -21.15 -9.42
N ASP A 114 -4.64 -22.30 -10.05
CA ASP A 114 -4.00 -22.45 -11.37
C ASP A 114 -4.77 -21.78 -12.52
N GLU A 115 -6.10 -21.68 -12.45
CA GLU A 115 -6.92 -21.08 -13.52
C GLU A 115 -7.00 -19.55 -13.40
N MET A 116 -6.88 -19.01 -12.18
CA MET A 116 -7.19 -17.60 -11.89
C MET A 116 -5.98 -16.66 -12.07
N TYR A 117 -4.77 -17.14 -11.82
CA TYR A 117 -3.54 -16.33 -11.92
C TYR A 117 -2.74 -16.55 -13.21
N GLY A 118 -3.29 -17.36 -14.12
CA GLY A 118 -2.54 -17.88 -15.26
C GLY A 118 -1.55 -18.95 -14.80
N LYS A 119 -1.12 -19.81 -15.74
CA LYS A 119 -0.02 -20.73 -15.48
C LYS A 119 1.25 -19.91 -15.32
N PHE A 120 1.65 -19.67 -14.08
CA PHE A 120 2.98 -19.17 -13.78
C PHE A 120 4.00 -20.17 -14.33
N ALA A 121 4.74 -19.73 -15.36
CA ALA A 121 5.85 -20.50 -15.89
C ALA A 121 7.05 -20.26 -14.99
N VAL A 122 7.39 -21.28 -14.19
CA VAL A 122 8.59 -21.24 -13.36
C VAL A 122 9.78 -21.67 -14.21
N GLU A 123 10.81 -20.83 -14.23
CA GLU A 123 12.06 -21.06 -14.94
C GLU A 123 13.22 -21.07 -13.94
N THR A 124 14.38 -21.59 -14.37
CA THR A 124 15.61 -21.53 -13.57
C THR A 124 16.70 -20.76 -14.27
N VAL A 125 17.50 -20.01 -13.49
CA VAL A 125 18.65 -19.26 -13.98
C VAL A 125 19.83 -19.39 -13.03
N ASP A 126 21.03 -19.57 -13.57
CA ASP A 126 22.28 -19.52 -12.79
C ASP A 126 22.77 -18.07 -12.74
N VAL A 127 23.01 -17.56 -11.52
CA VAL A 127 23.53 -16.21 -11.27
C VAL A 127 24.96 -16.28 -10.73
N PRO A 128 25.88 -15.42 -11.19
CA PRO A 128 27.24 -15.41 -10.71
C PRO A 128 27.35 -14.83 -9.29
N ALA A 129 28.50 -15.06 -8.64
CA ALA A 129 28.82 -14.36 -7.41
C ALA A 129 28.89 -12.85 -7.65
N ARG A 130 28.42 -12.06 -6.69
CA ARG A 130 28.30 -10.60 -6.83
C ARG A 130 28.38 -9.87 -5.51
N VAL A 131 28.86 -8.63 -5.55
CA VAL A 131 28.82 -7.73 -4.41
C VAL A 131 27.50 -6.98 -4.43
N VAL A 132 26.84 -6.89 -3.28
CA VAL A 132 25.61 -6.11 -3.10
C VAL A 132 25.77 -5.13 -1.95
N ILE A 133 25.34 -3.89 -2.17
CA ILE A 133 25.05 -2.95 -1.09
C ILE A 133 23.61 -3.13 -0.65
N THR A 134 23.36 -2.98 0.64
CA THR A 134 22.11 -3.38 1.27
C THR A 134 21.57 -2.31 2.20
N GLU A 135 20.25 -2.27 2.37
CA GLU A 135 19.54 -1.51 3.41
C GLU A 135 18.44 -2.43 3.99
N SER A 136 18.46 -2.65 5.31
CA SER A 136 17.50 -3.53 5.98
C SER A 136 16.51 -2.75 6.84
N ARG A 137 15.28 -3.26 6.96
CA ARG A 137 14.24 -2.69 7.79
C ARG A 137 13.21 -3.76 8.20
N HIS A 138 12.69 -3.67 9.42
CA HIS A 138 11.43 -4.34 9.81
C HIS A 138 10.25 -3.46 9.40
N THR A 139 9.32 -4.02 8.63
CA THR A 139 8.22 -3.24 8.02
C THR A 139 7.00 -4.11 7.79
N LEU A 140 5.83 -3.48 7.70
CA LEU A 140 4.57 -4.15 7.37
C LEU A 140 4.34 -4.20 5.85
N ALA A 141 3.45 -5.09 5.41
CA ALA A 141 3.18 -5.28 3.98
C ALA A 141 2.63 -4.05 3.25
N ASP A 142 1.88 -3.18 3.93
CA ASP A 142 1.36 -1.92 3.37
C ASP A 142 2.42 -0.81 3.28
N GLU A 143 3.47 -0.88 4.09
CA GLU A 143 4.62 0.02 4.05
C GLU A 143 5.65 -0.38 2.98
N LEU A 144 5.67 -1.66 2.57
CA LEU A 144 6.66 -2.22 1.65
C LEU A 144 6.79 -1.42 0.35
N PRO A 145 5.72 -1.13 -0.42
CA PRO A 145 5.89 -0.48 -1.72
C PRO A 145 6.59 0.89 -1.63
N ALA A 146 6.23 1.68 -0.62
CA ALA A 146 6.84 2.99 -0.41
C ALA A 146 8.30 2.86 0.08
N TRP A 147 8.57 1.92 0.99
CA TRP A 147 9.92 1.69 1.48
C TRP A 147 10.85 1.12 0.41
N ILE A 148 10.40 0.14 -0.39
CA ILE A 148 11.18 -0.50 -1.47
C ILE A 148 11.63 0.57 -2.47
N GLY A 149 10.70 1.37 -3.00
CA GLY A 149 11.05 2.42 -3.96
C GLY A 149 12.04 3.43 -3.39
N ALA A 150 11.86 3.83 -2.14
CA ALA A 150 12.75 4.78 -1.48
C ALA A 150 14.13 4.18 -1.16
N ALA A 151 14.20 2.91 -0.73
CA ALA A 151 15.44 2.23 -0.37
C ALA A 151 16.27 1.89 -1.61
N LEU A 152 15.64 1.33 -2.65
CA LEU A 152 16.32 1.05 -3.92
C LEU A 152 16.86 2.32 -4.56
N GLY A 153 16.07 3.40 -4.65
CA GLY A 153 16.55 4.66 -5.22
C GLY A 153 17.74 5.27 -4.48
N ARG A 154 17.84 5.09 -3.15
CA ARG A 154 19.01 5.49 -2.37
C ARG A 154 20.23 4.63 -2.65
N LEU A 155 20.04 3.31 -2.71
CA LEU A 155 21.13 2.38 -2.98
C LEU A 155 21.63 2.53 -4.42
N GLU A 156 20.76 2.78 -5.40
CA GLU A 156 21.16 3.06 -6.78
C GLU A 156 21.97 4.36 -6.90
N ALA A 157 21.59 5.40 -6.15
CA ALA A 157 22.40 6.62 -6.06
C ALA A 157 23.78 6.33 -5.43
N ALA A 158 23.82 5.53 -4.37
CA ALA A 158 25.08 5.09 -3.73
C ALA A 158 25.93 4.18 -4.64
N ALA A 159 25.30 3.39 -5.51
CA ALA A 159 25.99 2.50 -6.43
C ALA A 159 26.91 3.26 -7.39
N GLN A 160 26.63 4.54 -7.68
CA GLN A 160 27.51 5.40 -8.50
C GLN A 160 28.91 5.56 -7.86
N GLU A 161 29.00 5.56 -6.53
CA GLU A 161 30.28 5.56 -5.81
C GLU A 161 30.93 4.17 -5.72
N CYS A 162 30.19 3.11 -6.06
CA CYS A 162 30.59 1.71 -5.90
C CYS A 162 30.84 1.00 -7.27
N GLY A 163 31.14 1.77 -8.32
CA GLY A 163 31.39 1.23 -9.67
C GLY A 163 30.14 0.99 -10.52
N GLY A 164 28.99 1.51 -10.10
CA GLY A 164 27.72 1.45 -10.82
C GLY A 164 26.90 0.20 -10.52
N VAL A 165 25.64 0.21 -10.96
CA VAL A 165 24.73 -0.93 -10.88
C VAL A 165 25.08 -1.94 -11.96
N VAL A 166 25.31 -3.21 -11.59
CA VAL A 166 25.76 -4.27 -12.53
C VAL A 166 24.71 -5.33 -12.82
N ALA A 167 23.61 -5.36 -12.07
CA ALA A 167 22.49 -6.27 -12.27
C ALA A 167 21.23 -5.69 -11.63
N ALA A 168 20.07 -6.23 -11.97
CA ALA A 168 18.77 -5.82 -11.45
C ALA A 168 18.78 -5.75 -9.90
N PRO A 169 18.33 -4.63 -9.31
CA PRO A 169 18.08 -4.53 -7.88
C PRO A 169 17.03 -5.54 -7.41
N PHE A 170 17.08 -5.91 -6.14
CA PHE A 170 16.16 -6.87 -5.57
C PHE A 170 15.89 -6.64 -4.08
N VAL A 171 14.79 -7.20 -3.58
CA VAL A 171 14.41 -7.18 -2.17
C VAL A 171 14.36 -8.61 -1.66
N VAL A 172 14.97 -8.88 -0.51
CA VAL A 172 15.01 -10.18 0.16
C VAL A 172 14.13 -10.16 1.39
N TYR A 173 13.32 -11.21 1.59
CA TYR A 173 12.48 -11.37 2.77
C TYR A 173 13.05 -12.45 3.69
N HIS A 174 13.55 -12.04 4.87
CA HIS A 174 14.20 -12.95 5.80
C HIS A 174 13.22 -13.67 6.75
N ALA A 175 12.01 -13.12 6.90
CA ALA A 175 10.88 -13.76 7.53
C ALA A 175 9.58 -13.16 6.96
N GLU A 176 8.43 -13.61 7.47
CA GLU A 176 7.12 -13.15 7.01
C GLU A 176 6.93 -11.64 7.23
N VAL A 177 6.63 -10.93 6.13
CA VAL A 177 6.15 -9.54 6.14
C VAL A 177 4.68 -9.56 5.75
N SER A 178 3.81 -9.22 6.70
CA SER A 178 2.36 -9.24 6.49
C SER A 178 1.71 -7.97 7.02
N MET A 179 0.38 -7.91 6.98
CA MET A 179 -0.37 -6.82 7.62
C MET A 179 -0.32 -6.89 9.15
N GLU A 180 0.04 -8.05 9.72
CA GLU A 180 -0.01 -8.33 11.16
C GLU A 180 1.38 -8.62 11.76
N SER A 181 2.40 -8.82 10.92
CA SER A 181 3.77 -9.14 11.31
C SER A 181 4.76 -8.23 10.59
N ASP A 182 5.52 -7.44 11.37
CA ASP A 182 6.60 -6.61 10.86
C ASP A 182 7.85 -7.47 10.63
N GLY A 183 8.00 -7.96 9.39
CA GLY A 183 9.11 -8.83 9.02
C GLY A 183 10.36 -8.06 8.57
N PRO A 184 11.55 -8.67 8.70
CA PRO A 184 12.79 -8.14 8.16
C PRO A 184 12.84 -8.26 6.63
N ALA A 185 12.82 -7.12 5.95
CA ALA A 185 13.08 -6.99 4.52
C ALA A 185 14.44 -6.30 4.27
N GLN A 186 15.13 -6.70 3.20
CA GLN A 186 16.43 -6.16 2.82
C GLN A 186 16.45 -5.77 1.34
N ALA A 187 16.56 -4.47 1.07
CA ALA A 187 16.79 -3.94 -0.26
C ALA A 187 18.27 -4.16 -0.66
N CYS A 188 18.53 -4.61 -1.88
CA CYS A 188 19.84 -4.98 -2.38
C CYS A 188 20.09 -4.39 -3.77
N VAL A 189 21.25 -3.74 -3.97
CA VAL A 189 21.71 -3.27 -5.28
C VAL A 189 23.07 -3.90 -5.59
N PRO A 190 23.19 -4.69 -6.67
CA PRO A 190 24.46 -5.24 -7.14
C PRO A 190 25.41 -4.17 -7.68
N VAL A 191 26.68 -4.19 -7.26
CA VAL A 191 27.69 -3.18 -7.62
C VAL A 191 29.01 -3.81 -8.12
N ALA A 192 29.79 -3.04 -8.90
CA ALA A 192 31.01 -3.54 -9.54
C ALA A 192 32.24 -3.56 -8.62
N ASP A 193 32.36 -2.62 -7.67
CA ASP A 193 33.56 -2.41 -6.86
C ASP A 193 33.31 -2.72 -5.38
N GLU A 194 33.88 -3.84 -4.91
CA GLU A 194 33.78 -4.28 -3.52
C GLU A 194 34.46 -3.33 -2.53
N ALA A 195 35.64 -2.82 -2.89
CA ALA A 195 36.41 -1.98 -1.99
C ALA A 195 35.71 -0.64 -1.78
N ALA A 196 35.18 -0.06 -2.87
CA ALA A 196 34.37 1.14 -2.81
C ALA A 196 33.06 0.91 -2.03
N ALA A 197 32.38 -0.21 -2.25
CA ALA A 197 31.18 -0.57 -1.48
C ALA A 197 31.46 -0.65 0.03
N ARG A 198 32.54 -1.33 0.43
CA ARG A 198 32.94 -1.44 1.85
C ARG A 198 33.30 -0.09 2.44
N ALA A 199 33.99 0.76 1.69
CA ALA A 199 34.29 2.12 2.11
C ALA A 199 33.02 2.97 2.25
N TRP A 200 32.06 2.85 1.33
CA TRP A 200 30.76 3.51 1.40
C TRP A 200 30.00 3.10 2.65
N ALA A 201 29.88 1.80 2.92
CA ALA A 201 29.18 1.31 4.11
C ALA A 201 29.85 1.75 5.41
N GLY A 202 31.18 1.81 5.46
CA GLY A 202 31.92 2.32 6.62
C GLY A 202 31.68 3.80 6.92
N ARG A 203 31.24 4.60 5.93
CA ARG A 203 30.83 6.00 6.11
C ARG A 203 29.38 6.14 6.58
N GLN A 204 28.55 5.11 6.39
CA GLN A 204 27.15 5.18 6.82
C GLN A 204 27.08 5.15 8.35
N GLY A 205 26.38 6.12 8.93
CA GLY A 205 26.15 6.18 10.37
C GLY A 205 25.16 5.11 10.85
N ARG A 206 24.89 5.08 12.16
CA ARG A 206 23.96 4.11 12.79
C ARG A 206 22.46 4.35 12.51
N GLY A 207 22.12 5.27 11.61
CA GLY A 207 20.73 5.70 11.38
C GLY A 207 19.91 4.74 10.50
N ARG A 208 20.57 3.90 9.68
CA ARG A 208 19.94 2.87 8.84
C ARG A 208 20.81 1.62 8.86
N GLU A 209 20.19 0.44 8.82
CA GLU A 209 20.90 -0.84 8.76
C GLU A 209 21.41 -1.09 7.34
N THR A 210 22.42 -0.30 6.93
CA THR A 210 23.09 -0.45 5.63
C THR A 210 24.32 -1.34 5.75
N GLY A 211 24.61 -2.13 4.72
CA GLY A 211 25.76 -3.03 4.72
C GLY A 211 26.23 -3.44 3.32
N VAL A 212 27.30 -4.23 3.29
CA VAL A 212 27.83 -4.87 2.07
C VAL A 212 27.86 -6.37 2.27
N ARG A 213 27.41 -7.11 1.26
CA ARG A 213 27.42 -8.57 1.27
C ARG A 213 27.95 -9.08 -0.07
N VAL A 214 28.73 -10.15 -0.03
CA VAL A 214 29.11 -10.90 -1.23
C VAL A 214 28.15 -12.08 -1.34
N GLU A 215 27.29 -12.07 -2.35
CA GLU A 215 26.45 -13.22 -2.68
C GLU A 215 27.30 -14.24 -3.44
N PRO A 216 27.31 -15.53 -3.04
CA PRO A 216 27.91 -16.57 -3.85
C PRO A 216 27.09 -16.79 -5.14
N ALA A 217 27.71 -17.45 -6.12
CA ALA A 217 26.98 -17.95 -7.28
C ALA A 217 25.88 -18.92 -6.81
N ALA A 218 24.70 -18.82 -7.42
CA ALA A 218 23.54 -19.60 -7.02
C ALA A 218 22.65 -19.90 -8.23
N ARG A 219 21.86 -20.96 -8.13
CA ARG A 219 20.73 -21.19 -9.03
C ARG A 219 19.48 -20.58 -8.42
N LEU A 220 18.70 -19.85 -9.21
CA LEU A 220 17.40 -19.32 -8.84
C LEU A 220 16.32 -20.06 -9.60
N ALA A 221 15.21 -20.41 -8.94
CA ALA A 221 13.94 -20.66 -9.58
C ALA A 221 13.10 -19.38 -9.50
N TYR A 222 12.48 -18.97 -10.59
CA TYR A 222 11.75 -17.70 -10.63
C TYR A 222 10.51 -17.78 -11.51
N VAL A 223 9.57 -16.89 -11.22
CA VAL A 223 8.43 -16.58 -12.08
C VAL A 223 8.43 -15.10 -12.41
N ARG A 224 8.19 -14.79 -13.69
CA ARG A 224 8.04 -13.43 -14.18
C ARG A 224 6.61 -12.93 -14.03
N ILE A 225 6.45 -11.76 -13.44
CA ILE A 225 5.14 -11.16 -13.18
C ILE A 225 5.02 -9.73 -13.74
N THR A 226 3.79 -9.36 -14.11
CA THR A 226 3.46 -8.03 -14.61
C THR A 226 3.32 -7.03 -13.47
N LYS A 227 3.34 -5.73 -13.78
CA LYS A 227 3.16 -4.67 -12.78
C LYS A 227 1.85 -4.79 -12.01
N ALA A 228 0.77 -5.19 -12.67
CA ALA A 228 -0.52 -5.45 -12.02
C ALA A 228 -0.48 -6.63 -11.04
N GLN A 229 0.38 -7.62 -11.29
CA GLN A 229 0.54 -8.82 -10.46
C GLN A 229 1.46 -8.60 -9.25
N VAL A 230 2.34 -7.58 -9.24
CA VAL A 230 3.19 -7.24 -8.08
C VAL A 230 2.35 -6.70 -6.91
N ALA A 231 1.14 -6.19 -7.16
CA ALA A 231 0.26 -5.70 -6.11
C ALA A 231 -0.10 -6.81 -5.12
N HIS A 232 -0.17 -6.47 -3.82
CA HIS A 232 -0.72 -7.37 -2.82
C HIS A 232 -2.26 -7.41 -2.93
N PRO A 233 -2.91 -8.59 -2.83
CA PRO A 233 -2.35 -9.91 -2.55
C PRO A 233 -1.96 -10.74 -3.79
N GLN A 234 -2.08 -10.20 -5.00
CA GLN A 234 -1.82 -10.92 -6.25
C GLN A 234 -0.43 -11.56 -6.28
N ILE A 235 0.58 -10.86 -5.76
CA ILE A 235 1.96 -11.34 -5.72
C ILE A 235 2.13 -12.64 -4.91
N LEU A 236 1.26 -12.89 -3.93
CA LEU A 236 1.32 -14.11 -3.12
C LEU A 236 1.15 -15.37 -3.98
N ALA A 237 0.32 -15.31 -5.03
CA ALA A 237 0.14 -16.42 -5.94
C ALA A 237 1.43 -16.78 -6.70
N ALA A 238 2.30 -15.79 -6.95
CA ALA A 238 3.59 -16.01 -7.60
C ALA A 238 4.59 -16.70 -6.65
N PHE A 239 4.60 -16.33 -5.36
CA PHE A 239 5.39 -17.03 -4.34
C PHE A 239 4.92 -18.49 -4.20
N GLU A 240 3.61 -18.71 -4.04
CA GLU A 240 3.02 -20.05 -3.93
C GLU A 240 3.35 -20.92 -5.16
N ALA A 241 3.31 -20.35 -6.36
CA ALA A 241 3.61 -21.08 -7.60
C ALA A 241 5.06 -21.59 -7.67
N VAL A 242 6.03 -20.76 -7.24
CA VAL A 242 7.43 -21.21 -7.18
C VAL A 242 7.59 -22.30 -6.12
N GLU A 243 7.05 -22.12 -4.92
CA GLU A 243 7.12 -23.12 -3.85
C GLU A 243 6.52 -24.48 -4.26
N GLU A 244 5.36 -24.48 -4.90
CA GLU A 244 4.72 -25.71 -5.40
C GLU A 244 5.55 -26.35 -6.52
N TRP A 245 6.13 -25.56 -7.41
CA TRP A 245 7.02 -26.06 -8.45
C TRP A 245 8.29 -26.69 -7.87
N LEU A 246 8.91 -26.07 -6.85
CA LEU A 246 10.07 -26.64 -6.16
C LEU A 246 9.75 -28.02 -5.56
N GLY A 247 8.59 -28.16 -4.93
CA GLY A 247 8.13 -29.44 -4.38
C GLY A 247 7.97 -30.53 -5.45
N ARG A 248 7.49 -30.16 -6.64
CA ARG A 248 7.34 -31.07 -7.80
C ARG A 248 8.68 -31.49 -8.40
N GLU A 249 9.64 -30.57 -8.48
CA GLU A 249 10.98 -30.81 -9.04
C GLU A 249 11.98 -31.42 -8.04
N GLY A 250 11.57 -31.63 -6.78
CA GLY A 250 12.45 -32.16 -5.74
C GLY A 250 13.60 -31.21 -5.38
N LEU A 251 13.36 -29.90 -5.47
CA LEU A 251 14.30 -28.84 -5.08
C LEU A 251 13.91 -28.28 -3.71
N GLU A 252 14.91 -27.79 -2.97
CA GLU A 252 14.68 -27.10 -1.70
C GLU A 252 15.23 -25.66 -1.76
N PRO A 253 14.58 -24.69 -1.07
CA PRO A 253 15.12 -23.35 -0.91
C PRO A 253 16.51 -23.38 -0.26
N ALA A 254 17.47 -22.74 -0.90
CA ALA A 254 18.84 -22.56 -0.40
C ALA A 254 19.02 -21.23 0.37
N GLY A 255 17.96 -20.45 0.51
CA GLY A 255 17.94 -19.15 1.18
C GLY A 255 16.58 -18.47 1.09
N PRO A 256 16.47 -17.23 1.59
CA PRO A 256 15.23 -16.45 1.55
C PRO A 256 14.75 -16.17 0.12
N CYS A 257 13.43 -16.05 -0.04
CA CYS A 257 12.82 -15.60 -1.29
C CYS A 257 13.11 -14.11 -1.56
N ARG A 258 12.97 -13.71 -2.82
CA ARG A 258 13.28 -12.35 -3.25
C ARG A 258 12.41 -11.89 -4.43
N GLU A 259 12.24 -10.58 -4.52
CA GLU A 259 11.67 -9.89 -5.66
C GLU A 259 12.78 -9.17 -6.43
N ILE A 260 12.92 -9.45 -7.73
CA ILE A 260 13.97 -8.87 -8.58
C ILE A 260 13.33 -7.89 -9.57
N TYR A 261 13.70 -6.62 -9.47
CA TYR A 261 13.12 -5.53 -10.25
C TYR A 261 14.01 -5.17 -11.43
N PHE A 262 13.63 -5.56 -12.64
CA PHE A 262 14.46 -5.42 -13.84
C PHE A 262 13.97 -4.34 -14.82
N ALA A 263 12.81 -3.74 -14.58
CA ALA A 263 12.20 -2.74 -15.46
C ALA A 263 12.11 -1.36 -14.81
N ASP A 264 11.97 -0.33 -15.64
CA ASP A 264 11.60 1.01 -15.16
C ASP A 264 10.15 1.01 -14.69
N TRP A 265 9.98 1.01 -13.36
CA TRP A 265 8.66 0.96 -12.73
C TRP A 265 7.78 2.15 -13.11
N ALA A 266 8.35 3.34 -13.31
CA ALA A 266 7.58 4.54 -13.61
C ALA A 266 7.03 4.52 -15.05
N ALA A 267 7.81 3.96 -15.98
CA ALA A 267 7.43 3.85 -17.38
C ALA A 267 6.52 2.65 -17.69
N ALA A 268 6.59 1.57 -16.92
CA ALA A 268 5.83 0.35 -17.17
C ALA A 268 4.31 0.52 -16.99
N GLY A 269 3.55 0.00 -17.96
CA GLY A 269 2.11 -0.19 -17.88
C GLY A 269 1.71 -1.40 -17.03
N PRO A 270 0.40 -1.61 -16.76
CA PRO A 270 -0.08 -2.67 -15.88
C PRO A 270 0.29 -4.10 -16.34
N GLU A 271 0.29 -4.34 -17.65
CA GLU A 271 0.56 -5.67 -18.24
C GLU A 271 2.04 -5.90 -18.58
N ASP A 272 2.90 -4.90 -18.36
CA ASP A 272 4.31 -5.03 -18.66
C ASP A 272 5.01 -5.89 -17.59
N PRO A 273 5.92 -6.79 -17.98
CA PRO A 273 6.73 -7.55 -17.04
C PRO A 273 7.72 -6.62 -16.33
N VAL A 274 7.74 -6.65 -15.00
CA VAL A 274 8.58 -5.74 -14.20
C VAL A 274 9.35 -6.38 -13.07
N CYS A 275 8.90 -7.54 -12.61
CA CYS A 275 9.45 -8.20 -11.43
C CYS A 275 9.52 -9.71 -11.64
N ASP A 276 10.60 -10.32 -11.16
CA ASP A 276 10.70 -11.77 -11.01
C ASP A 276 10.60 -12.12 -9.52
N VAL A 277 9.64 -12.97 -9.14
CA VAL A 277 9.58 -13.58 -7.80
C VAL A 277 10.47 -14.82 -7.83
N ALA A 278 11.53 -14.85 -7.02
CA ALA A 278 12.60 -15.82 -7.14
C ALA A 278 13.01 -16.44 -5.80
N PHE A 279 13.41 -17.71 -5.85
CA PHE A 279 13.94 -18.48 -4.74
C PHE A 279 15.33 -18.99 -5.12
N PRO A 280 16.37 -18.76 -4.31
CA PRO A 280 17.61 -19.53 -4.45
C PRO A 280 17.34 -21.00 -4.13
N VAL A 281 17.85 -21.91 -4.95
CA VAL A 281 17.54 -23.34 -4.88
C VAL A 281 18.78 -24.22 -4.85
N ARG A 282 18.62 -25.41 -4.28
CA ARG A 282 19.60 -26.51 -4.37
C ARG A 282 18.86 -27.83 -4.57
N ALA A 283 19.57 -28.82 -5.11
CA ALA A 283 19.07 -30.19 -5.13
C ALA A 283 18.90 -30.70 -3.69
N ARG A 284 17.85 -31.49 -3.49
CA ARG A 284 17.55 -32.16 -2.23
C ARG A 284 18.54 -33.28 -1.91
#